data_AF-A0A927MW80-F1
#
_entry.id   AF-A0A927MW80-F1
#
_cell.length_a   1.000
_cell.length_b   1.000
_cell.length_c   1.000
_cell.angle_alpha   90.00
_cell.angle_beta   90.00
_cell.angle_gamma   90.00
#
_symmetry.space_group_name_H-M   'P 1'
#
loop_
_entity.id
_entity.type
_entity.pdbx_description
1 polymer ?
#
loop_
_entity_poly.entity_id
_entity_poly.type
_entity_poly.pdbx_seq_one_letter_code
_entity_poly.pdbx_strand_id
1 'polypeptide(L)'
;MRHVEKWRLALDMLDEQAEWGSPRLPVVADAGYGDCTRFRLGVEERGLDYVVALKAGTSAHPGEAEPVRPPRNGGRGRRPKPHYPKPASSLREIAMAAGRDAYQEVAWRQGTRKTKGNPSAAMTSKFAVFVVRPANRDIPRADDGTLPAKLLLVEWPDEANEPTDYWLSNLPADTPIDQLVDLAKIRWRIEHDYRELKTGLGLDHFEGRSWTGWNRHVTLVAIAQAFCTMVRLDPKQDAPA
;
A
#
# COMPACT_ATOMS: atom_id res chain seq x y z
N MET A 1 -23.51 -2.62 -20.44
CA MET A 1 -22.31 -2.64 -19.56
C MET A 1 -22.66 -3.40 -18.30
N ARG A 2 -21.94 -4.49 -17.98
CA ARG A 2 -22.02 -5.09 -16.64
C ARG A 2 -21.10 -4.29 -15.72
N HIS A 3 -21.58 -3.98 -14.53
CA HIS A 3 -20.76 -3.31 -13.51
C HIS A 3 -19.57 -4.22 -13.15
N VAL A 4 -18.35 -3.66 -13.21
CA VAL A 4 -17.11 -4.31 -12.77
C VAL A 4 -16.61 -3.54 -11.54
N GLU A 5 -16.28 -4.25 -10.47
CA GLU A 5 -15.77 -3.62 -9.27
C GLU A 5 -14.40 -2.98 -9.53
N LYS A 6 -14.17 -1.78 -8.97
CA LYS A 6 -12.94 -0.99 -9.16
C LYS A 6 -11.66 -1.78 -8.93
N TRP A 7 -11.64 -2.69 -7.94
CA TRP A 7 -10.47 -3.50 -7.65
C TRP A 7 -10.15 -4.52 -8.75
N ARG A 8 -11.16 -5.03 -9.47
CA ARG A 8 -10.93 -5.95 -10.61
C ARG A 8 -10.30 -5.21 -11.77
N LEU A 9 -10.79 -4.01 -12.08
CA LEU A 9 -10.19 -3.16 -13.11
C LEU A 9 -8.71 -2.88 -12.83
N ALA A 10 -8.34 -2.66 -11.56
CA ALA A 10 -6.93 -2.49 -11.21
C ALA A 10 -6.09 -3.76 -11.41
N LEU A 11 -6.64 -4.95 -11.15
CA LEU A 11 -5.95 -6.20 -11.43
C LEU A 11 -5.82 -6.47 -12.93
N ASP A 12 -6.86 -6.17 -13.71
CA ASP A 12 -6.84 -6.27 -15.17
C ASP A 12 -5.75 -5.35 -15.76
N MET A 13 -5.58 -4.15 -15.20
CA MET A 13 -4.49 -3.23 -15.58
C MET A 13 -3.10 -3.78 -15.26
N LEU A 14 -2.94 -4.54 -14.16
CA LEU A 14 -1.67 -5.20 -13.83
C LEU A 14 -1.36 -6.34 -14.82
N ASP A 15 -2.39 -7.07 -15.26
CA ASP A 15 -2.25 -8.13 -16.27
C ASP A 15 -1.84 -7.54 -17.62
N GLU A 16 -2.52 -6.48 -18.06
CA GLU A 16 -2.19 -5.76 -19.31
C GLU A 16 -0.75 -5.20 -19.27
N GLN A 17 -0.34 -4.61 -18.14
CA GLN A 17 1.03 -4.13 -17.97
C GLN A 17 2.07 -5.25 -18.08
N ALA A 18 1.75 -6.46 -17.58
CA ALA A 18 2.63 -7.62 -17.68
C ALA A 18 2.76 -8.11 -19.13
N GLU A 19 1.70 -8.05 -19.94
CA GLU A 19 1.74 -8.37 -21.37
C GLU A 19 2.68 -7.45 -22.16
N TRP A 20 2.87 -6.21 -21.70
CA TRP A 20 3.81 -5.26 -22.31
C TRP A 20 5.28 -5.50 -21.96
N GLY A 21 5.59 -6.54 -21.17
CA GLY A 21 6.96 -6.89 -20.78
C GLY A 21 7.58 -5.93 -19.75
N SER A 22 6.75 -5.19 -19.01
CA SER A 22 7.22 -4.31 -17.94
C SER A 22 7.84 -5.11 -16.79
N PRO A 23 8.83 -4.54 -16.07
CA PRO A 23 9.40 -5.19 -14.90
C PRO A 23 8.34 -5.41 -13.81
N ARG A 24 8.40 -6.56 -13.15
CA ARG A 24 7.53 -6.89 -12.02
C ARG A 24 8.06 -6.19 -10.78
N LEU A 25 7.47 -5.05 -10.44
CA LEU A 25 7.81 -4.25 -9.27
C LEU A 25 6.71 -4.38 -8.20
N PRO A 26 7.01 -4.09 -6.92
CA PRO A 26 6.00 -4.08 -5.88
C PRO A 26 4.86 -3.10 -6.20
N VAL A 27 3.62 -3.57 -6.04
CA VAL A 27 2.41 -2.77 -6.23
C VAL A 27 2.20 -1.85 -5.03
N VAL A 28 2.07 -0.56 -5.28
CA VAL A 28 1.72 0.44 -4.26
C VAL A 28 0.32 0.98 -4.51
N ALA A 29 -0.48 1.11 -3.44
CA ALA A 29 -1.85 1.58 -3.57
C ALA A 29 -2.35 2.32 -2.33
N ASP A 30 -3.34 3.19 -2.51
CA ASP A 30 -4.03 3.87 -1.41
C ASP A 30 -4.97 2.93 -0.63
N ALA A 31 -5.53 3.42 0.49
CA ALA A 31 -6.42 2.65 1.35
C ALA A 31 -7.74 2.22 0.69
N GLY A 32 -8.15 2.88 -0.40
CA GLY A 32 -9.32 2.46 -1.18
C GLY A 32 -9.12 1.10 -1.84
N TYR A 33 -7.90 0.78 -2.26
CA TYR A 33 -7.52 -0.55 -2.74
C TYR A 33 -6.96 -1.42 -1.62
N GLY A 34 -6.13 -0.85 -0.75
CA GLY A 34 -5.45 -1.59 0.29
C GLY A 34 -6.41 -2.23 1.28
N ASP A 35 -7.49 -1.58 1.70
CA ASP A 35 -8.50 -2.21 2.59
C ASP A 35 -9.29 -3.34 1.90
N CYS A 36 -9.26 -3.43 0.57
CA CYS A 36 -9.92 -4.48 -0.18
C CYS A 36 -9.11 -5.78 -0.11
N THR A 37 -9.51 -6.71 0.75
CA THR A 37 -8.87 -8.04 0.85
C THR A 37 -8.72 -8.72 -0.50
N ARG A 38 -9.74 -8.67 -1.35
CA ARG A 38 -9.73 -9.33 -2.66
C ARG A 38 -8.72 -8.73 -3.63
N PHE A 39 -8.50 -7.41 -3.55
CA PHE A 39 -7.43 -6.76 -4.30
C PHE A 39 -6.07 -7.31 -3.87
N ARG A 40 -5.77 -7.29 -2.55
CA ARG A 40 -4.50 -7.80 -2.02
C ARG A 40 -4.25 -9.26 -2.40
N LEU A 41 -5.27 -10.11 -2.25
CA LEU A 41 -5.17 -11.52 -2.66
C LEU A 41 -4.93 -11.66 -4.16
N GLY A 42 -5.62 -10.88 -5.00
CA GLY A 42 -5.42 -10.90 -6.44
C GLY A 42 -4.03 -10.45 -6.88
N VAL A 43 -3.40 -9.52 -6.14
CA VAL A 43 -1.99 -9.14 -6.34
C VAL A 43 -1.06 -10.31 -5.94
N GLU A 44 -1.30 -10.95 -4.79
CA GLU A 44 -0.52 -12.13 -4.34
C GLU A 44 -0.64 -13.33 -5.26
N GLU A 45 -1.84 -13.61 -5.80
CA GLU A 45 -2.08 -14.68 -6.78
C GLU A 45 -1.27 -14.49 -8.06
N ARG A 46 -0.94 -13.24 -8.41
CA ARG A 46 -0.06 -12.88 -9.53
C ARG A 46 1.42 -12.96 -9.15
N GLY A 47 1.77 -13.40 -7.94
CA GLY A 47 3.14 -13.46 -7.46
C GLY A 47 3.80 -12.08 -7.39
N LEU A 48 3.01 -11.03 -7.18
CA LEU A 48 3.51 -9.67 -7.03
C LEU A 48 3.60 -9.29 -5.54
N ASP A 49 4.67 -8.61 -5.19
CA ASP A 49 4.80 -7.95 -3.91
C ASP A 49 3.95 -6.67 -3.86
N TYR A 50 3.63 -6.20 -2.66
CA TYR A 50 2.93 -4.95 -2.47
C TYR A 50 3.30 -4.23 -1.18
N VAL A 51 3.09 -2.92 -1.19
CA VAL A 51 3.02 -2.05 -0.02
C VAL A 51 1.80 -1.15 -0.20
N VAL A 52 0.69 -1.49 0.46
CA VAL A 52 -0.60 -0.80 0.28
C VAL A 52 -1.03 -0.13 1.56
N ALA A 53 -1.51 1.12 1.46
CA ALA A 53 -2.04 1.84 2.61
C ALA A 53 -3.30 1.18 3.14
N LEU A 54 -3.55 1.26 4.45
CA LEU A 54 -4.75 0.78 5.12
C LEU A 54 -5.35 1.88 5.98
N LYS A 55 -6.63 1.73 6.32
CA LYS A 55 -7.22 2.55 7.39
C LYS A 55 -6.78 2.05 8.76
N ALA A 56 -6.62 3.01 9.68
CA ALA A 56 -6.26 2.76 11.08
C ALA A 56 -7.20 1.75 11.79
N GLY A 57 -8.48 1.71 11.39
CA GLY A 57 -9.49 0.80 11.94
C GLY A 57 -9.47 -0.63 11.38
N THR A 58 -8.60 -0.94 10.41
CA THR A 58 -8.48 -2.30 9.87
C THR A 58 -8.05 -3.27 10.97
N SER A 59 -8.70 -4.43 11.06
CA SER A 59 -8.48 -5.37 12.16
C SER A 59 -7.37 -6.36 11.84
N ALA A 60 -6.51 -6.64 12.83
CA ALA A 60 -5.46 -7.66 12.75
C ALA A 60 -5.22 -8.30 14.13
N HIS A 61 -4.62 -9.49 14.11
CA HIS A 61 -3.98 -10.07 15.29
C HIS A 61 -2.47 -9.77 15.26
N PRO A 62 -1.78 -9.78 16.41
CA PRO A 62 -0.32 -9.82 16.45
C PRO A 62 0.26 -10.99 15.64
N GLY A 63 1.48 -10.85 15.12
CA GLY A 63 2.14 -11.84 14.26
C GLY A 63 2.35 -13.19 14.93
N GLU A 64 2.64 -13.18 16.22
CA GLU A 64 2.83 -14.34 17.09
C GLU A 64 1.52 -15.00 17.54
N ALA A 65 0.36 -14.40 17.23
CA ALA A 65 -0.91 -14.97 17.62
C ALA A 65 -1.20 -16.27 16.86
N GLU A 66 -1.57 -17.31 17.61
CA GLU A 66 -1.93 -18.62 17.08
C GLU A 66 -3.40 -18.95 17.36
N PRO A 67 -4.10 -19.60 16.42
CA PRO A 67 -5.44 -20.11 16.66
C PRO A 67 -5.38 -21.35 17.55
N VAL A 68 -6.37 -21.50 18.43
CA VAL A 68 -6.56 -22.70 19.24
C VAL A 68 -7.74 -23.51 18.73
N ARG A 69 -7.56 -24.82 18.69
CA ARG A 69 -8.65 -25.77 18.46
C ARG A 69 -9.16 -26.26 19.81
N PRO A 70 -10.39 -25.90 20.22
CA PRO A 70 -10.91 -26.35 21.51
C PRO A 70 -11.07 -27.88 21.50
N PRO A 71 -10.96 -28.52 22.69
CA PRO A 71 -11.12 -29.96 22.80
C PRO A 71 -12.51 -30.38 22.33
N ARG A 72 -12.58 -31.57 21.75
CA ARG A 72 -13.85 -32.12 21.27
C ARG A 72 -14.62 -32.71 22.45
N ASN A 73 -15.75 -32.11 22.78
CA ASN A 73 -16.68 -32.67 23.76
C ASN A 73 -17.61 -33.68 23.08
N GLY A 74 -17.34 -34.97 23.27
CA GLY A 74 -18.19 -36.07 22.82
C GLY A 74 -17.99 -36.54 21.36
N GLY A 75 -18.54 -37.72 21.04
CA GLY A 75 -18.36 -38.40 19.75
C GLY A 75 -19.29 -37.92 18.62
N ARG A 76 -20.35 -37.15 18.92
CA ARG A 76 -21.33 -36.66 17.93
C ARG A 76 -21.16 -35.16 17.68
N GLY A 77 -21.41 -34.73 16.44
CA GLY A 77 -21.36 -33.30 16.05
C GLY A 77 -20.14 -32.90 15.21
N ARG A 78 -20.18 -31.67 14.69
CA ARG A 78 -19.13 -31.08 13.84
C ARG A 78 -17.85 -30.89 14.66
N ARG A 79 -16.71 -31.30 14.11
CA ARG A 79 -15.40 -31.01 14.73
C ARG A 79 -15.27 -29.50 14.96
N PRO A 80 -14.86 -29.05 16.16
CA PRO A 80 -14.62 -27.64 16.41
C PRO A 80 -13.60 -27.07 15.42
N LYS A 81 -13.88 -25.86 14.95
CA LYS A 81 -12.96 -25.11 14.09
C LYS A 81 -11.95 -24.37 14.95
N PRO A 82 -10.69 -24.23 14.51
CA PRO A 82 -9.72 -23.35 15.16
C PRO A 82 -10.22 -21.90 15.18
N HIS A 83 -9.88 -21.17 16.24
CA HIS A 83 -10.20 -19.75 16.40
C HIS A 83 -9.09 -19.05 17.19
N TYR A 84 -8.92 -17.75 16.96
CA TYR A 84 -8.02 -16.94 17.76
C TYR A 84 -8.64 -16.72 19.16
N PRO A 85 -7.94 -17.01 20.27
CA PRO A 85 -8.49 -16.86 21.62
C PRO A 85 -8.83 -15.41 21.97
N LYS A 86 -8.01 -14.47 21.50
CA LYS A 86 -8.20 -13.03 21.69
C LYS A 86 -8.87 -12.43 20.46
N PRO A 87 -9.79 -11.46 20.61
CA PRO A 87 -10.33 -10.72 19.49
C PRO A 87 -9.22 -9.99 18.73
N ALA A 88 -9.46 -9.70 17.45
CA ALA A 88 -8.56 -8.84 16.67
C ALA A 88 -8.64 -7.40 17.19
N SER A 89 -7.51 -6.69 17.10
CA SER A 89 -7.41 -5.27 17.42
C SER A 89 -7.33 -4.45 16.14
N SER A 90 -7.68 -3.18 16.21
CA SER A 90 -7.40 -2.24 15.12
C SER A 90 -5.89 -2.01 14.96
N LEU A 91 -5.43 -1.65 13.76
CA LEU A 91 -4.03 -1.28 13.53
C LEU A 91 -3.60 -0.12 14.44
N ARG A 92 -4.51 0.83 14.68
CA ARG A 92 -4.31 1.92 15.64
C ARG A 92 -4.00 1.40 17.05
N GLU A 93 -4.79 0.47 17.56
CA GLU A 93 -4.57 -0.09 18.89
C GLU A 93 -3.24 -0.85 18.99
N ILE A 94 -2.89 -1.63 17.96
CA ILE A 94 -1.61 -2.34 17.88
C ILE A 94 -0.45 -1.34 17.93
N ALA A 95 -0.50 -0.31 17.09
CA ALA A 95 0.50 0.74 17.01
C ALA A 95 0.64 1.54 18.31
N MET A 96 -0.48 1.94 18.91
CA MET A 96 -0.51 2.67 20.19
C MET A 96 0.06 1.82 21.33
N ALA A 97 -0.22 0.52 21.36
CA ALA A 97 0.25 -0.39 22.40
C ALA A 97 1.77 -0.62 22.37
N ALA A 98 2.41 -0.51 21.20
CA ALA A 98 3.86 -0.57 21.07
C ALA A 98 4.57 0.64 21.70
N GLY A 99 3.88 1.78 21.79
CA GLY A 99 4.44 3.03 22.29
C GLY A 99 5.42 3.70 21.33
N ARG A 100 5.76 4.96 21.61
CA ARG A 100 6.64 5.75 20.73
C ARG A 100 8.09 5.22 20.67
N ASP A 101 8.54 4.51 21.70
CA ASP A 101 9.91 3.98 21.78
C ASP A 101 10.17 2.85 20.77
N ALA A 102 9.12 2.23 20.24
CA ALA A 102 9.23 1.24 19.16
C ALA A 102 9.49 1.86 17.78
N TYR A 103 9.40 3.19 17.66
CA TYR A 103 9.53 3.90 16.39
C TYR A 103 10.90 4.51 16.23
N GLN A 104 11.51 4.32 15.06
CA GLN A 104 12.79 4.89 14.69
C GLN A 104 12.62 5.95 13.61
N GLU A 105 13.46 6.98 13.64
CA GLU A 105 13.48 8.00 12.60
C GLU A 105 14.04 7.42 11.30
N VAL A 106 13.32 7.61 10.20
CA VAL A 106 13.75 7.19 8.86
C VAL A 106 13.64 8.37 7.91
N ALA A 107 14.69 8.59 7.12
CA ALA A 107 14.73 9.56 6.03
C ALA A 107 14.57 8.81 4.70
N TRP A 108 13.69 9.29 3.80
CA TRP A 108 13.40 8.59 2.53
C TRP A 108 13.63 9.44 1.28
N ARG A 109 13.76 10.77 1.41
CA ARG A 109 14.21 11.64 0.31
C ARG A 109 14.59 13.02 0.82
N GLN A 110 15.29 13.76 -0.03
CA GLN A 110 15.37 15.21 0.11
C GLN A 110 14.16 15.86 -0.57
N GLY A 111 13.47 16.72 0.17
CA GLY A 111 12.41 17.58 -0.34
C GLY A 111 12.99 18.90 -0.86
N THR A 112 12.12 19.79 -1.34
CA THR A 112 12.56 21.09 -1.87
C THR A 112 12.59 22.20 -0.82
N ARG A 113 12.06 21.95 0.39
CA ARG A 113 11.87 22.97 1.43
C ARG A 113 13.00 22.94 2.46
N LYS A 114 14.06 23.71 2.18
CA LYS A 114 15.15 23.95 3.13
C LYS A 114 14.69 24.93 4.22
N THR A 115 14.93 24.60 5.48
CA THR A 115 14.70 25.50 6.63
C THR A 115 15.97 25.62 7.47
N LYS A 116 16.04 26.61 8.36
CA LYS A 116 17.19 26.77 9.27
C LYS A 116 17.43 25.52 10.13
N GLY A 117 16.38 24.75 10.44
CA GLY A 117 16.44 23.48 11.18
C GLY A 117 16.51 22.22 10.30
N ASN A 118 16.34 22.36 8.98
CA ASN A 118 16.41 21.25 8.01
C ASN A 118 17.09 21.75 6.72
N PRO A 119 18.42 21.96 6.74
CA PRO A 119 19.15 22.54 5.61
C PRO A 119 19.29 21.58 4.43
N SER A 120 19.21 20.26 4.67
CA SER A 120 19.18 19.22 3.64
C SER A 120 17.78 18.98 3.06
N ALA A 121 16.77 19.67 3.59
CA ALA A 121 15.36 19.43 3.29
C ALA A 121 14.95 17.95 3.40
N ALA A 122 15.65 17.17 4.23
CA ALA A 122 15.38 15.75 4.41
C ALA A 122 13.92 15.57 4.88
N MET A 123 13.19 14.71 4.17
CA MET A 123 11.88 14.27 4.62
C MET A 123 12.10 13.10 5.57
N THR A 124 11.89 13.38 6.86
CA THR A 124 12.03 12.44 7.97
C THR A 124 10.71 12.31 8.71
N SER A 125 10.51 11.15 9.31
CA SER A 125 9.39 10.83 10.18
C SER A 125 9.75 9.58 10.98
N LYS A 126 8.94 9.23 11.98
CA LYS A 126 9.18 8.05 12.81
C LYS A 126 8.32 6.88 12.35
N PHE A 127 8.95 5.74 12.17
CA PHE A 127 8.32 4.53 11.66
C PHE A 127 8.61 3.32 12.55
N ALA A 128 7.66 2.42 12.60
CA ALA A 128 7.82 1.08 13.17
C ALA A 128 7.30 0.04 12.19
N VAL A 129 7.89 -1.16 12.25
CA VAL A 129 7.45 -2.32 11.47
C VAL A 129 7.02 -3.40 12.44
N PHE A 130 5.81 -3.92 12.25
CA PHE A 130 5.25 -5.02 13.03
C PHE A 130 4.95 -6.19 12.11
N VAL A 131 5.05 -7.41 12.62
CA VAL A 131 4.42 -8.57 11.98
C VAL A 131 3.00 -8.67 12.51
N VAL A 132 2.02 -8.70 11.62
CA VAL A 132 0.59 -8.83 11.97
C VAL A 132 -0.08 -9.90 11.12
N ARG A 133 -1.23 -10.38 11.58
CA ARG A 133 -2.11 -11.29 10.84
C ARG A 133 -3.44 -10.59 10.57
N PRO A 134 -3.64 -10.03 9.35
CA PRO A 134 -4.86 -9.30 9.03
C PRO A 134 -6.10 -10.18 9.24
N ALA A 135 -7.14 -9.62 9.84
CA ALA A 135 -8.33 -10.34 10.29
C ALA A 135 -9.60 -9.95 9.48
N ASN A 136 -9.44 -9.32 8.31
CA ASN A 136 -10.56 -9.03 7.42
C ASN A 136 -11.26 -10.33 6.96
N ARG A 137 -12.53 -10.18 6.55
CA ARG A 137 -13.29 -11.25 5.90
C ARG A 137 -12.60 -11.69 4.60
N ASP A 138 -12.84 -12.94 4.20
CA ASP A 138 -12.38 -13.57 2.96
C ASP A 138 -10.87 -13.87 2.88
N ILE A 139 -10.09 -13.65 3.94
CA ILE A 139 -8.68 -14.07 3.99
C ILE A 139 -8.60 -15.60 4.14
N PRO A 140 -7.90 -16.33 3.23
CA PRO A 140 -7.66 -17.76 3.37
C PRO A 140 -6.91 -18.08 4.66
N ARG A 141 -7.30 -19.18 5.31
CA ARG A 141 -6.64 -19.71 6.50
C ARG A 141 -5.91 -20.99 6.13
N ALA A 142 -4.77 -21.24 6.75
CA ALA A 142 -4.12 -22.54 6.71
C ALA A 142 -4.98 -23.61 7.41
N ASP A 143 -4.62 -24.89 7.28
CA ASP A 143 -5.39 -26.03 7.81
C ASP A 143 -5.53 -26.02 9.35
N ASP A 144 -4.54 -25.44 10.03
CA ASP A 144 -4.53 -25.18 11.47
C ASP A 144 -5.39 -23.97 11.87
N GLY A 145 -5.93 -23.22 10.90
CA GLY A 145 -6.74 -22.03 11.06
C GLY A 145 -5.97 -20.71 11.09
N THR A 146 -4.64 -20.77 10.90
CA THR A 146 -3.74 -19.62 10.98
C THR A 146 -3.97 -18.68 9.80
N LEU A 147 -4.04 -17.40 10.10
CA LEU A 147 -4.09 -16.31 9.10
C LEU A 147 -2.67 -15.99 8.63
N PRO A 148 -2.47 -15.58 7.37
CA PRO A 148 -1.15 -15.25 6.85
C PRO A 148 -0.53 -14.08 7.62
N ALA A 149 0.77 -14.21 7.94
CA ALA A 149 1.55 -13.12 8.51
C ALA A 149 1.95 -12.12 7.41
N LYS A 150 1.91 -10.83 7.73
CA LYS A 150 2.23 -9.72 6.85
C LYS A 150 2.98 -8.65 7.63
N LEU A 151 3.80 -7.87 6.94
CA LEU A 151 4.46 -6.70 7.53
C LEU A 151 3.46 -5.53 7.58
N LEU A 152 3.44 -4.85 8.71
CA LEU A 152 2.70 -3.61 8.95
C LEU A 152 3.72 -2.50 9.21
N LEU A 153 3.87 -1.60 8.25
CA LEU A 153 4.60 -0.34 8.46
C LEU A 153 3.62 0.69 9.04
N VAL A 154 4.04 1.40 10.08
CA VAL A 154 3.25 2.46 10.71
C VAL A 154 4.10 3.72 10.81
N GLU A 155 3.50 4.85 10.46
CA GLU A 155 4.09 6.17 10.68
C GLU A 155 3.46 6.83 11.90
N TRP A 156 4.31 7.38 12.76
CA TRP A 156 3.89 8.21 13.89
C TRP A 156 4.73 9.49 13.94
N PRO A 157 4.32 10.57 13.26
CA PRO A 157 5.05 11.84 13.27
C PRO A 157 5.14 12.41 14.70
N ASP A 158 6.25 13.08 15.02
CA ASP A 158 6.48 13.61 16.38
C ASP A 158 5.39 14.58 16.85
N GLU A 159 4.86 15.37 15.92
CA GLU A 159 3.81 16.36 16.14
C GLU A 159 2.43 15.73 16.38
N ALA A 160 2.25 14.45 16.04
CA ALA A 160 0.96 13.78 16.06
C ALA A 160 0.69 13.06 17.39
N ASN A 161 -0.49 13.26 17.96
CA ASN A 161 -0.88 12.59 19.21
C ASN A 161 -1.07 11.07 19.06
N GLU A 162 -1.23 10.59 17.83
CA GLU A 162 -1.45 9.18 17.49
C GLU A 162 -0.82 8.84 16.12
N PRO A 163 -0.57 7.55 15.81
CA PRO A 163 -0.03 7.16 14.52
C PRO A 163 -1.01 7.48 13.38
N THR A 164 -0.48 8.05 12.30
CA THR A 164 -1.28 8.70 11.24
C THR A 164 -1.50 7.79 10.03
N ASP A 165 -0.50 6.98 9.68
CA ASP A 165 -0.50 6.21 8.45
C ASP A 165 -0.07 4.76 8.67
N TYR A 166 -0.67 3.86 7.89
CA TYR A 166 -0.54 2.41 8.04
C TYR A 166 -0.41 1.79 6.66
N TRP A 167 0.58 0.92 6.46
CA TRP A 167 0.74 0.15 5.23
C TRP A 167 0.93 -1.32 5.53
N LEU A 168 0.27 -2.16 4.74
CA LEU A 168 0.45 -3.61 4.78
C LEU A 168 1.30 -4.06 3.61
N SER A 169 2.16 -5.04 3.87
CA SER A 169 3.05 -5.61 2.87
C SER A 169 3.18 -7.12 3.00
N ASN A 170 3.33 -7.79 1.86
CA ASN A 170 3.71 -9.20 1.73
C ASN A 170 5.21 -9.41 1.43
N LEU A 171 6.03 -8.35 1.44
CA LEU A 171 7.48 -8.48 1.30
C LEU A 171 8.08 -9.39 2.41
N PRO A 172 9.27 -9.97 2.18
CA PRO A 172 9.96 -10.83 3.15
C PRO A 172 10.12 -10.19 4.53
N ALA A 173 10.07 -10.99 5.60
CA ALA A 173 10.10 -10.47 6.96
C ALA A 173 11.40 -9.76 7.35
N ASP A 174 12.49 -10.03 6.63
CA ASP A 174 13.81 -9.41 6.76
C ASP A 174 13.98 -8.15 5.89
N THR A 175 12.92 -7.69 5.21
CA THR A 175 12.94 -6.47 4.41
C THR A 175 13.32 -5.26 5.29
N PRO A 176 14.37 -4.51 4.92
CA PRO A 176 14.77 -3.30 5.62
C PRO A 176 13.65 -2.25 5.70
N ILE A 177 13.59 -1.52 6.82
CA ILE A 177 12.54 -0.52 7.07
C ILE A 177 12.61 0.65 6.08
N ASP A 178 13.81 1.08 5.69
CA ASP A 178 14.04 2.13 4.70
C ASP A 178 13.43 1.75 3.34
N GLN A 179 13.61 0.51 2.90
CA GLN A 179 12.98 0.00 1.67
C GLN A 179 11.44 0.02 1.76
N LEU A 180 10.86 -0.36 2.91
CA LEU A 180 9.41 -0.29 3.11
C LEU A 180 8.90 1.16 3.10
N VAL A 181 9.62 2.08 3.74
CA VAL A 181 9.28 3.50 3.77
C VAL A 181 9.38 4.10 2.37
N ASP A 182 10.43 3.80 1.61
CA ASP A 182 10.60 4.27 0.23
C ASP A 182 9.42 3.84 -0.65
N LEU A 183 9.03 2.57 -0.60
CA LEU A 183 7.87 2.04 -1.32
C LEU A 183 6.56 2.69 -0.83
N ALA A 184 6.35 2.80 0.48
CA ALA A 184 5.17 3.43 1.05
C ALA A 184 5.01 4.90 0.64
N LYS A 185 6.13 5.64 0.55
CA LYS A 185 6.17 7.08 0.26
C LYS A 185 6.25 7.40 -1.23
N ILE A 186 6.49 6.41 -2.11
CA ILE A 186 6.50 6.63 -3.55
C ILE A 186 5.12 7.09 -4.09
N ARG A 187 4.03 6.91 -3.34
CA ARG A 187 2.69 7.41 -3.68
C ARG A 187 2.68 8.91 -3.97
N TRP A 188 3.55 9.70 -3.34
CA TRP A 188 3.67 11.13 -3.67
C TRP A 188 4.01 11.36 -5.15
N ARG A 189 4.79 10.46 -5.77
CA ARG A 189 5.13 10.53 -7.19
C ARG A 189 3.88 10.40 -8.06
N ILE A 190 2.96 9.50 -7.70
CA ILE A 190 1.67 9.36 -8.38
C ILE A 190 0.88 10.67 -8.32
N GLU A 191 0.83 11.33 -7.16
CA GLU A 191 0.15 12.63 -7.03
C GLU A 191 0.82 13.74 -7.85
N HIS A 192 2.16 13.71 -7.94
CA HIS A 192 2.91 14.63 -8.77
C HIS A 192 2.61 14.41 -10.26
N ASP A 193 2.65 13.16 -10.72
CA ASP A 193 2.35 12.78 -12.11
C ASP A 193 0.91 13.16 -12.49
N TYR A 194 -0.06 12.95 -11.59
CA TYR A 194 -1.44 13.39 -11.80
C TYR A 194 -1.57 14.93 -11.86
N ARG A 195 -0.80 15.67 -11.06
CA ARG A 195 -0.80 17.13 -11.11
C ARG A 195 -0.20 17.63 -12.42
N GLU A 196 0.89 17.01 -12.88
CA GLU A 196 1.48 17.32 -14.19
C GLU A 196 0.49 17.03 -15.32
N LEU A 197 -0.14 15.85 -15.32
CA LEU A 197 -1.15 15.48 -16.32
C LEU A 197 -2.31 16.48 -16.37
N LYS A 198 -2.86 16.87 -15.21
CA LYS A 198 -4.00 17.80 -15.14
C LYS A 198 -3.57 19.24 -15.44
N THR A 199 -2.76 19.82 -14.58
CA THR A 199 -2.42 21.25 -14.63
C THR A 199 -1.43 21.57 -15.74
N GLY A 200 -0.43 20.72 -15.95
CA GLY A 200 0.62 20.96 -16.96
C GLY A 200 0.21 20.57 -18.37
N LEU A 201 -0.53 19.48 -18.52
CA LEU A 201 -0.83 18.88 -19.83
C LEU A 201 -2.32 18.90 -20.19
N GLY A 202 -3.20 19.37 -19.30
CA GLY A 202 -4.60 19.62 -19.58
C GLY A 202 -5.48 18.37 -19.62
N LEU A 203 -5.18 17.34 -18.82
CA LEU A 203 -6.01 16.12 -18.75
C LEU A 203 -7.49 16.43 -18.45
N ASP A 204 -7.77 17.45 -17.65
CA ASP A 204 -9.11 17.91 -17.27
C ASP A 204 -9.63 19.09 -18.11
N HIS A 205 -8.94 19.48 -19.18
CA HIS A 205 -9.34 20.58 -20.08
C HIS A 205 -10.21 20.13 -21.26
N PHE A 206 -10.64 18.87 -21.31
CA PHE A 206 -11.49 18.39 -22.41
C PHE A 206 -12.93 18.90 -22.28
N GLU A 207 -13.35 19.75 -23.21
CA GLU A 207 -14.70 20.34 -23.25
C GLU A 207 -15.66 19.65 -24.23
N GLY A 208 -15.20 18.60 -24.91
CA GLY A 208 -16.02 17.83 -25.84
C GLY A 208 -17.02 16.89 -25.15
N ARG A 209 -17.93 16.29 -25.93
CA ARG A 209 -18.96 15.36 -25.41
C ARG A 209 -18.90 13.96 -26.03
N SER A 210 -17.99 13.73 -26.99
CA SER A 210 -17.87 12.42 -27.64
C SER A 210 -16.86 11.55 -26.91
N TRP A 211 -17.22 10.27 -26.72
CA TRP A 211 -16.33 9.26 -26.14
C TRP A 211 -15.02 9.14 -26.93
N THR A 212 -15.10 9.13 -28.26
CA THR A 212 -13.93 9.09 -29.14
C THR A 212 -13.05 10.34 -28.98
N GLY A 213 -13.67 11.52 -28.86
CA GLY A 213 -12.93 12.77 -28.62
C GLY A 213 -12.19 12.75 -27.29
N TRP A 214 -12.85 12.27 -26.23
CA TRP A 214 -12.25 12.13 -24.91
C TRP A 214 -11.07 11.15 -24.93
N ASN A 215 -11.22 9.98 -25.57
CA ASN A 215 -10.13 9.02 -25.69
C ASN A 215 -8.92 9.61 -26.42
N ARG A 216 -9.14 10.28 -27.57
CA ARG A 216 -8.06 10.94 -28.30
C ARG A 216 -7.33 11.98 -27.44
N HIS A 217 -8.07 12.78 -26.67
CA HIS A 217 -7.51 13.76 -25.75
C HIS A 217 -6.63 13.11 -24.68
N VAL A 218 -7.16 12.11 -23.96
CA VAL A 218 -6.42 11.40 -22.91
C VAL A 218 -5.17 10.72 -23.47
N THR A 219 -5.25 10.11 -24.66
CA THR A 219 -4.09 9.51 -25.33
C THR A 219 -3.01 10.55 -25.65
N LEU A 220 -3.38 11.70 -26.21
CA LEU A 220 -2.41 12.76 -26.50
C LEU A 220 -1.74 13.31 -25.23
N VAL A 221 -2.52 13.51 -24.17
CA VAL A 221 -2.00 13.94 -22.86
C VAL A 221 -1.03 12.90 -22.28
N ALA A 222 -1.36 11.60 -22.37
CA ALA A 222 -0.48 10.52 -21.92
C ALA A 222 0.84 10.46 -22.72
N ILE A 223 0.78 10.63 -24.06
CA ILE A 223 1.98 10.69 -24.91
C ILE A 223 2.85 11.89 -24.54
N ALA A 224 2.25 13.06 -24.32
CA ALA A 224 2.99 14.25 -23.91
C ALA A 224 3.68 14.05 -22.55
N GLN A 225 3.00 13.40 -21.60
CA GLN A 225 3.58 13.06 -20.30
C GLN A 225 4.75 12.06 -20.42
N ALA A 226 4.61 11.04 -21.28
CA ALA A 226 5.68 10.11 -21.57
C ALA A 226 6.90 10.83 -22.17
N PHE A 227 6.68 11.75 -23.11
CA PHE A 227 7.75 12.58 -23.68
C PHE A 227 8.46 13.42 -22.61
N CYS A 228 7.72 14.16 -21.77
CA CYS A 228 8.31 14.93 -20.67
C CYS A 228 9.12 14.05 -19.70
N THR A 229 8.61 12.86 -19.41
CA THR A 229 9.30 11.89 -18.55
C THR A 229 10.60 11.40 -19.17
N MET A 230 10.61 11.07 -20.47
CA MET A 230 11.82 10.64 -21.17
C MET A 230 12.87 11.77 -21.22
N VAL A 231 12.48 13.01 -21.49
CA VAL A 231 13.40 14.15 -21.51
C VAL A 231 14.01 14.41 -20.13
N ARG A 232 13.28 14.23 -19.03
CA ARG A 232 13.85 14.33 -17.67
C ARG A 232 14.88 13.25 -17.36
N LEU A 233 14.80 12.12 -18.04
CA LEU A 233 15.71 11.00 -17.87
C LEU A 233 16.93 11.07 -18.81
N ASP A 234 17.02 12.08 -19.69
CA ASP A 234 18.10 12.22 -20.68
C ASP A 234 18.65 13.67 -20.85
N PRO A 235 19.85 13.98 -20.31
CA PRO A 235 20.58 13.16 -19.35
C PRO A 235 19.75 13.03 -18.07
N LYS A 236 19.87 11.90 -17.38
CA LYS A 236 19.24 11.71 -16.08
C LYS A 236 19.83 12.74 -15.12
N GLN A 237 19.23 13.91 -15.05
CA GLN A 237 19.59 14.90 -14.05
C GLN A 237 19.15 14.31 -12.72
N ASP A 238 20.05 14.30 -11.75
CA ASP A 238 19.66 13.96 -10.40
C ASP A 238 18.47 14.83 -10.01
N ALA A 239 17.42 14.18 -9.47
CA ALA A 239 16.28 14.93 -8.95
C ALA A 239 16.85 16.01 -8.01
N PRO A 240 16.44 17.28 -8.16
CA PRO A 240 17.07 18.37 -7.44
C PRO A 240 17.08 18.07 -5.95
N ALA A 241 18.30 18.09 -5.39
CA ALA A 241 18.62 17.86 -3.98
C ALA A 241 17.93 18.83 -3.02
#